data_AF-A0A9N8HAT8-F1
#
_entry.id   AF-A0A9N8HAT8-F1
#
_cell.length_a   1.000
_cell.length_b   1.000
_cell.length_c   1.000
_cell.angle_alpha   90.00
_cell.angle_beta   90.00
_cell.angle_gamma   90.00
#
_symmetry.space_group_name_H-M   'P 1'
#
loop_
_entity.id
_entity.type
_entity.pdbx_description
1 polymer ?
#
loop_
_entity_poly.entity_id
_entity_poly.type
_entity_poly.pdbx_seq_one_letter_code
_entity_poly.pdbx_strand_id
1 'polypeptide(L)'
;MEINLDDALKQLPGLFKEREERLDKREKDLQRLKATLEEEYPNAGEPDDVLELDVGGTHLSVSRRTLTQVDLTMLAAMFSGRWDDSLPKTKDGRIFIDQPIEIFRPLIDYLRALATETPIVRRPYPPSFNDPERRFDFYRMVEYYGMSLGVYQVGVYQLASNGVPSTLVASHPDFEVRAGGDFSTYCLQPLENRHRMYIKSFEVKVPAKKSDSRSPTQVGWMREGHGSYLFNRKSDGTEGVGYGNYSVAWDFVRSGIVVQGQFTEVPNASVKAGSVIRCEDRGNSWYIDGSLVASTQSQKNVALISISSVGVNNMIPCVSLKGKCEFKTTIEFHYV
;
A
#
# COMPACT_ATOMS: atom_id res chain seq x y z
N MET A 1 -29.07 23.66 19.01
CA MET A 1 -28.22 23.36 20.17
C MET A 1 -26.79 23.58 19.71
N GLU A 2 -26.32 24.82 19.84
CA GLU A 2 -24.95 25.21 19.44
C GLU A 2 -23.97 24.59 20.42
N ILE A 3 -23.06 23.76 19.93
CA ILE A 3 -21.93 23.29 20.72
C ILE A 3 -21.01 24.50 20.89
N ASN A 4 -20.95 25.01 22.12
CA ASN A 4 -20.12 26.15 22.50
C ASN A 4 -18.64 25.84 22.23
N LEU A 5 -18.02 26.60 21.33
CA LEU A 5 -16.64 26.41 20.87
C LEU A 5 -15.64 26.43 22.04
N ASP A 6 -15.91 27.24 23.07
CA ASP A 6 -15.07 27.34 24.26
C ASP A 6 -15.11 26.07 25.12
N ASP A 7 -16.25 25.38 25.16
CA ASP A 7 -16.39 24.14 25.92
C ASP A 7 -15.68 22.98 25.21
N ALA A 8 -15.70 22.96 23.87
CA ALA A 8 -14.92 21.99 23.08
C ALA A 8 -13.40 22.21 23.23
N LEU A 9 -12.94 23.47 23.25
CA LEU A 9 -11.53 23.82 23.46
C LEU A 9 -11.03 23.44 24.86
N LYS A 10 -11.88 23.55 25.89
CA LYS A 10 -11.55 23.11 27.25
C LYS A 10 -11.42 21.59 27.39
N GLN A 11 -12.15 20.82 26.59
CA GLN A 11 -12.15 19.34 26.69
C GLN A 11 -11.03 18.67 25.87
N LEU A 12 -10.47 19.36 24.88
CA LEU A 12 -9.43 18.85 23.97
C LEU A 12 -8.18 18.29 24.66
N PRO A 13 -7.57 18.95 25.67
CA PRO A 13 -6.41 18.41 26.37
C PRO A 13 -6.70 17.08 27.07
N GLY A 14 -7.88 16.93 27.66
CA GLY A 14 -8.32 15.70 28.30
C GLY A 14 -8.48 14.55 27.31
N LEU A 15 -9.10 14.83 26.15
CA LEU A 15 -9.27 13.86 25.07
C LEU A 15 -7.93 13.42 24.45
N PHE A 16 -6.96 14.34 24.31
CA PHE A 16 -5.62 13.98 23.83
C PHE A 16 -4.89 13.08 24.81
N LYS A 17 -4.95 13.42 26.10
CA LYS A 17 -4.36 12.61 27.16
C LYS A 17 -4.96 11.20 27.20
N GLU A 18 -6.29 11.09 27.12
CA GLU A 18 -6.98 9.80 27.08
C GLU A 18 -6.59 8.96 25.85
N ARG A 19 -6.43 9.60 24.68
CA ARG A 19 -5.98 8.92 23.47
C ARG A 19 -4.53 8.46 23.56
N GLU A 20 -3.65 9.27 24.12
CA GLU A 20 -2.24 8.95 24.36
C GLU A 20 -2.11 7.76 25.33
N GLU A 21 -2.82 7.81 26.46
CA GLU A 21 -2.89 6.69 27.40
C GLU A 21 -3.42 5.41 26.75
N ARG A 22 -4.41 5.51 25.85
CA ARG A 22 -4.92 4.37 25.09
C ARG A 22 -3.91 3.80 24.10
N LEU A 23 -3.10 4.65 23.47
CA LEU A 23 -2.04 4.21 22.55
C LEU A 23 -0.91 3.52 23.31
N ASP A 24 -0.44 4.13 24.40
CA ASP A 24 0.57 3.55 25.29
C ASP A 24 0.13 2.20 25.83
N LYS A 25 -1.17 2.08 26.19
CA LYS A 25 -1.74 0.80 26.63
C LYS A 25 -1.69 -0.24 25.52
N ARG A 26 -2.14 0.11 24.29
CA ARG A 26 -2.10 -0.80 23.14
C ARG A 26 -0.68 -1.23 22.78
N GLU A 27 0.28 -0.31 22.83
CA GLU A 27 1.68 -0.62 22.54
C GLU A 27 2.26 -1.56 23.59
N LYS A 28 1.98 -1.32 24.88
CA LYS A 28 2.35 -2.24 25.96
C LYS A 28 1.68 -3.61 25.82
N ASP A 29 0.40 -3.64 25.45
CA ASP A 29 -0.34 -4.89 25.22
C ASP A 29 0.26 -5.67 24.02
N LEU A 30 0.64 -4.99 22.94
CA LEU A 30 1.35 -5.58 21.81
C LEU A 30 2.73 -6.09 22.19
N GLN A 31 3.50 -5.33 22.97
CA GLN A 31 4.81 -5.75 23.46
C GLN A 31 4.71 -6.98 24.37
N ARG A 32 3.71 -7.01 25.25
CA ARG A 32 3.42 -8.18 26.10
C ARG A 32 3.04 -9.39 25.25
N LEU A 33 2.12 -9.21 24.30
CA LEU A 33 1.72 -10.29 23.39
C LEU A 33 2.92 -10.82 22.59
N LYS A 34 3.78 -9.92 22.09
CA LYS A 34 5.02 -10.29 21.40
C LYS A 34 5.94 -11.09 22.32
N ALA A 35 6.16 -10.64 23.55
CA ALA A 35 7.01 -11.34 24.51
C ALA A 35 6.43 -12.73 24.87
N THR A 36 5.11 -12.83 25.09
CA THR A 36 4.44 -14.11 25.32
C THR A 36 4.58 -15.05 24.13
N LEU A 37 4.42 -14.56 22.89
CA LEU A 37 4.64 -15.36 21.68
C LEU A 37 6.11 -15.80 21.53
N GLU A 38 7.06 -14.95 21.92
CA GLU A 38 8.49 -15.28 21.93
C GLU A 38 8.83 -16.33 23.00
N GLU A 39 8.16 -16.30 24.16
CA GLU A 39 8.29 -17.31 25.22
C GLU A 39 7.59 -18.64 24.87
N GLU A 40 6.41 -18.60 24.25
CA GLU A 40 5.65 -19.78 23.85
C GLU A 40 6.30 -20.51 22.65
N TYR A 41 6.95 -19.76 21.76
CA TYR A 41 7.60 -20.29 20.56
C TYR A 41 9.07 -19.82 20.48
N PRO A 42 9.94 -20.30 21.39
CA PRO A 42 11.30 -19.79 21.55
C PRO A 42 12.23 -20.16 20.39
N ASN A 43 11.91 -21.22 19.66
CA ASN A 43 12.77 -21.78 18.63
C ASN A 43 12.40 -21.22 17.25
N ALA A 44 13.20 -20.28 16.75
CA ALA A 44 13.29 -20.06 15.32
C ALA A 44 14.09 -21.21 14.70
N GLY A 45 13.70 -21.64 13.51
CA GLY A 45 14.43 -22.66 12.76
C GLY A 45 15.68 -22.05 12.11
N GLU A 46 16.66 -22.89 11.80
CA GLU A 46 17.89 -22.40 11.17
C GLU A 46 17.64 -22.06 9.69
N PRO A 47 18.20 -20.98 9.15
CA PRO A 47 18.01 -20.60 7.75
C PRO A 47 18.40 -21.69 6.75
N ASP A 48 19.40 -22.50 7.09
CA ASP A 48 19.94 -23.57 6.24
C ASP A 48 19.18 -24.90 6.39
N ASP A 49 18.14 -24.96 7.23
CA ASP A 49 17.27 -26.13 7.33
C ASP A 49 16.67 -26.47 5.97
N VAL A 50 16.77 -27.75 5.58
CA VAL A 50 16.08 -28.27 4.39
C VAL A 50 14.71 -28.78 4.82
N LEU A 51 13.68 -28.14 4.28
CA LEU A 51 12.29 -28.47 4.53
C LEU A 51 11.77 -29.39 3.41
N GLU A 52 11.24 -30.54 3.80
CA GLU A 52 10.60 -31.50 2.91
C GLU A 52 9.12 -31.18 2.81
N LEU A 53 8.67 -30.74 1.63
CA LEU A 53 7.29 -30.36 1.36
C LEU A 53 6.58 -31.45 0.53
N ASP A 54 5.28 -31.59 0.77
CA ASP A 54 4.33 -32.24 -0.14
C ASP A 54 3.36 -31.17 -0.64
N VAL A 55 3.47 -30.81 -1.92
CA VAL A 55 2.69 -29.75 -2.55
C VAL A 55 1.71 -30.39 -3.53
N GLY A 56 0.45 -30.52 -3.13
CA GLY A 56 -0.60 -31.13 -3.95
C GLY A 56 -0.28 -32.57 -4.39
N GLY A 57 0.49 -33.33 -3.61
CA GLY A 57 0.95 -34.69 -3.92
C GLY A 57 2.33 -34.75 -4.58
N THR A 58 3.00 -33.62 -4.82
CA THR A 58 4.36 -33.58 -5.37
C THR A 58 5.38 -33.22 -4.30
N HIS A 59 6.40 -34.07 -4.15
CA HIS A 59 7.46 -33.85 -3.18
C HIS A 59 8.48 -32.80 -3.65
N LEU A 60 8.84 -31.87 -2.76
CA LEU A 60 9.79 -30.81 -3.03
C LEU A 60 10.64 -30.52 -1.79
N SER A 61 11.97 -30.49 -1.95
CA SER A 61 12.89 -30.00 -0.91
C SER A 61 13.24 -28.53 -1.15
N VAL A 62 13.11 -27.71 -0.11
CA VAL A 62 13.41 -26.26 -0.17
C VAL A 62 14.11 -25.83 1.11
N SER A 63 15.10 -24.93 1.03
CA SER A 63 15.70 -24.37 2.25
C SER A 63 14.75 -23.39 2.94
N ARG A 64 14.79 -23.33 4.27
CA ARG A 64 14.02 -22.37 5.06
C ARG A 64 14.28 -20.94 4.60
N ARG A 65 15.55 -20.58 4.41
CA ARG A 65 15.99 -19.30 3.86
C ARG A 65 15.25 -18.90 2.58
N THR A 66 14.93 -19.86 1.70
CA THR A 66 14.19 -19.58 0.47
C THR A 66 12.75 -19.16 0.77
N LEU A 67 12.06 -19.89 1.65
CA LEU A 67 10.67 -19.62 2.02
C LEU A 67 10.52 -18.37 2.91
N THR A 68 11.59 -17.99 3.61
CA THR A 68 11.66 -16.80 4.44
C THR A 68 12.41 -15.63 3.78
N GLN A 69 12.68 -15.72 2.47
CA GLN A 69 13.48 -14.73 1.73
C GLN A 69 12.85 -13.32 1.70
N VAL A 70 11.54 -13.21 1.90
CA VAL A 70 10.81 -11.94 1.98
C VAL A 70 10.13 -11.83 3.34
N ASP A 71 10.70 -10.98 4.19
CA ASP A 71 10.18 -10.71 5.54
C ASP A 71 8.78 -10.10 5.53
N LEU A 72 8.09 -10.20 6.68
CA LEU A 72 6.74 -9.65 6.90
C LEU A 72 5.66 -10.24 5.98
N THR A 73 5.92 -11.41 5.38
CA THR A 73 4.93 -12.17 4.60
C THR A 73 4.39 -13.33 5.41
N MET A 74 3.17 -13.79 5.09
CA MET A 74 2.62 -14.99 5.72
C MET A 74 3.48 -16.21 5.38
N LEU A 75 4.05 -16.30 4.18
CA LEU A 75 4.99 -17.37 3.82
C LEU A 75 6.19 -17.42 4.78
N ALA A 76 6.86 -16.28 4.99
CA ALA A 76 8.01 -16.22 5.87
C ALA A 76 7.62 -16.52 7.33
N ALA A 77 6.46 -16.06 7.79
CA ALA A 77 5.96 -16.36 9.12
C ALA A 77 5.69 -17.87 9.30
N MET A 78 5.00 -18.50 8.34
CA MET A 78 4.67 -19.93 8.36
C MET A 78 5.92 -20.81 8.45
N PHE A 79 6.97 -20.46 7.71
CA PHE A 79 8.21 -21.23 7.65
C PHE A 79 9.35 -20.68 8.51
N SER A 80 9.06 -19.80 9.47
CA SER A 80 10.05 -19.22 10.39
C SER A 80 10.69 -20.24 11.36
N GLY A 81 10.15 -21.45 11.43
CA GLY A 81 10.55 -22.50 12.38
C GLY A 81 9.71 -22.54 13.65
N ARG A 82 9.10 -21.41 14.01
CA ARG A 82 8.23 -21.30 15.19
C ARG A 82 7.00 -22.20 15.14
N TRP A 83 6.54 -22.51 13.92
CA TRP A 83 5.29 -23.24 13.68
C TRP A 83 5.52 -24.64 13.11
N ASP A 84 6.76 -25.10 12.99
CA ASP A 84 7.09 -26.35 12.28
C ASP A 84 6.36 -27.59 12.83
N ASP A 85 6.07 -27.61 14.14
CA ASP A 85 5.30 -28.70 14.78
C ASP A 85 3.79 -28.57 14.61
N SER A 86 3.30 -27.36 14.33
CA SER A 86 1.88 -27.07 14.10
C SER A 86 1.49 -27.14 12.62
N LEU A 87 2.45 -27.14 11.70
CA LEU A 87 2.18 -27.26 10.28
C LEU A 87 1.63 -28.66 9.95
N PRO A 88 0.60 -28.77 9.09
CA PRO A 88 0.10 -30.06 8.64
C PRO A 88 1.23 -30.89 8.02
N LYS A 89 1.33 -32.17 8.40
CA LYS A 89 2.32 -33.10 7.86
C LYS A 89 1.63 -34.31 7.25
N THR A 90 2.18 -34.82 6.16
CA THR A 90 1.75 -36.09 5.59
C THR A 90 2.22 -37.26 6.46
N LYS A 91 1.81 -38.48 6.12
CA LYS A 91 2.22 -39.69 6.85
C LYS A 91 3.74 -39.88 6.88
N ASP A 92 4.45 -39.37 5.87
CA ASP A 92 5.91 -39.44 5.76
C ASP A 92 6.62 -38.27 6.45
N GLY A 93 5.89 -37.42 7.19
CA GLY A 93 6.45 -36.29 7.94
C GLY A 93 6.75 -35.04 7.10
N ARG A 94 6.38 -35.02 5.81
CA ARG A 94 6.55 -33.86 4.91
C ARG A 94 5.51 -32.80 5.22
N ILE A 95 5.90 -31.53 5.19
CA ILE A 95 4.97 -30.41 5.40
C ILE A 95 4.01 -30.37 4.21
N PHE A 96 2.71 -30.51 4.48
CA PHE A 96 1.67 -30.53 3.47
C PHE A 96 1.26 -29.10 3.08
N ILE A 97 1.24 -28.83 1.78
CA ILE A 97 0.83 -27.59 1.17
C ILE A 97 -0.30 -27.88 0.19
N ASP A 98 -1.47 -27.35 0.51
CA ASP A 98 -2.70 -27.51 -0.27
C ASP A 98 -2.72 -26.53 -1.46
N GLN A 99 -1.75 -26.68 -2.35
CA GLN A 99 -1.62 -25.91 -3.60
C GLN A 99 -1.18 -26.83 -4.74
N PRO A 100 -1.61 -26.57 -5.99
CA PRO A 100 -1.08 -27.28 -7.14
C PRO A 100 0.41 -26.96 -7.36
N ILE A 101 1.22 -27.97 -7.67
CA ILE A 101 2.66 -27.81 -7.83
C ILE A 101 3.02 -26.84 -8.96
N GLU A 102 2.24 -26.83 -10.05
CA GLU A 102 2.42 -25.97 -11.21
C GLU A 102 2.21 -24.48 -10.91
N ILE A 103 1.54 -24.17 -9.79
CA ILE A 103 1.33 -22.81 -9.31
C ILE A 103 2.36 -22.45 -8.22
N PHE A 104 2.64 -23.37 -7.29
CA PHE A 104 3.56 -23.12 -6.18
C PHE A 104 5.04 -23.12 -6.59
N ARG A 105 5.46 -24.04 -7.48
CA ARG A 105 6.85 -24.16 -7.89
C ARG A 105 7.42 -22.88 -8.53
N PRO A 106 6.69 -22.16 -9.41
CA PRO A 106 7.14 -20.86 -9.92
C PRO A 106 7.44 -19.83 -8.83
N LEU A 107 6.72 -19.81 -7.71
CA LEU A 107 7.03 -18.93 -6.57
C LEU A 107 8.36 -19.33 -5.92
N ILE A 108 8.59 -20.63 -5.72
CA ILE A 108 9.87 -21.11 -5.15
C ILE A 108 11.05 -20.77 -6.07
N ASP A 109 10.92 -21.00 -7.37
CA ASP A 109 11.99 -20.71 -8.32
C ASP A 109 12.24 -19.19 -8.42
N TYR A 110 11.20 -18.36 -8.32
CA TYR A 110 11.33 -16.91 -8.17
C TYR A 110 12.12 -16.54 -6.91
N LEU A 111 11.81 -17.12 -5.75
CA LEU A 111 12.51 -16.83 -4.49
C LEU A 111 13.98 -17.28 -4.51
N ARG A 112 14.28 -18.41 -5.15
CA ARG A 112 15.68 -18.86 -5.37
C ARG A 112 16.46 -17.90 -6.25
N ALA A 113 15.85 -17.44 -7.35
CA ALA A 113 16.46 -16.45 -8.23
C ALA A 113 16.63 -15.10 -7.52
N LEU A 114 15.68 -14.72 -6.67
CA LEU A 114 15.76 -13.52 -5.84
C LEU A 114 16.92 -13.59 -4.84
N ALA A 115 17.12 -14.73 -4.18
CA ALA A 115 18.22 -14.95 -3.24
C ALA A 115 19.61 -14.90 -3.89
N THR A 116 19.68 -14.98 -5.21
CA THR A 116 20.91 -14.98 -6.01
C THR A 116 21.06 -13.74 -6.88
N GLU A 117 20.30 -12.67 -6.58
CA GLU A 117 20.41 -11.37 -7.24
C GLU A 117 21.84 -10.82 -7.15
N THR A 118 22.35 -10.27 -8.26
CA THR A 118 23.66 -9.61 -8.34
C THR A 118 23.54 -8.27 -9.07
N PRO A 119 24.56 -7.40 -9.00
CA PRO A 119 24.55 -6.15 -9.78
C PRO A 119 24.40 -6.35 -11.30
N ILE A 120 24.78 -7.51 -11.83
CA ILE A 120 24.69 -7.84 -13.26
C ILE A 120 23.39 -8.58 -13.56
N VAL A 121 23.15 -9.68 -12.85
CA VAL A 121 21.91 -10.46 -12.92
C VAL A 121 20.93 -9.83 -11.95
N ARG A 122 20.21 -8.84 -12.48
CA ARG A 122 19.16 -8.13 -11.75
C ARG A 122 18.07 -9.08 -11.28
N ARG A 123 17.26 -8.62 -10.33
CA ARG A 123 16.01 -9.23 -9.88
C ARG A 123 15.26 -10.02 -10.97
N PRO A 124 14.76 -11.24 -10.67
CA PRO A 124 13.93 -11.99 -11.60
C PRO A 124 12.63 -11.25 -11.92
N TYR A 125 12.10 -11.45 -13.12
CA TYR A 125 10.73 -11.02 -13.43
C TYR A 125 9.73 -11.90 -12.66
N PRO A 126 8.57 -11.34 -12.25
CA PRO A 126 7.50 -12.13 -11.67
C PRO A 126 7.10 -13.29 -12.59
N PRO A 127 6.73 -14.46 -12.03
CA PRO A 127 6.22 -15.56 -12.84
C PRO A 127 5.05 -15.13 -13.74
N SER A 128 5.12 -15.51 -15.01
CA SER A 128 4.11 -15.19 -16.03
C SER A 128 3.53 -16.47 -16.63
N PHE A 129 2.22 -16.51 -16.79
CA PHE A 129 1.49 -17.65 -17.33
C PHE A 129 0.74 -17.22 -18.58
N ASN A 130 0.85 -18.00 -19.66
CA ASN A 130 0.10 -17.78 -20.90
C ASN A 130 -1.39 -18.11 -20.71
N ASP A 131 -1.69 -19.09 -19.85
CA ASP A 131 -3.04 -19.49 -19.51
C ASP A 131 -3.65 -18.53 -18.48
N PRO A 132 -4.80 -17.88 -18.78
CA PRO A 132 -5.42 -16.92 -17.87
C PRO A 132 -5.85 -17.53 -16.53
N GLU A 133 -6.34 -18.77 -16.50
CA GLU A 133 -6.82 -19.41 -15.27
C GLU A 133 -5.65 -19.65 -14.31
N ARG A 134 -4.57 -20.29 -14.78
CA ARG A 134 -3.33 -20.47 -13.99
C ARG A 134 -2.73 -19.16 -13.53
N ARG A 135 -2.84 -18.11 -14.35
CA ARG A 135 -2.39 -16.78 -13.96
C ARG A 135 -3.19 -16.24 -12.77
N PHE A 136 -4.51 -16.40 -12.77
CA PHE A 136 -5.37 -16.01 -11.64
C PHE A 136 -5.17 -16.92 -10.42
N ASP A 137 -4.88 -18.21 -10.60
CA ASP A 137 -4.51 -19.12 -9.51
C ASP A 137 -3.21 -18.66 -8.83
N PHE A 138 -2.19 -18.33 -9.61
CA PHE A 138 -0.93 -17.82 -9.09
C PHE A 138 -1.12 -16.52 -8.31
N TYR A 139 -1.92 -15.61 -8.85
CA TYR A 139 -2.30 -14.37 -8.19
C TYR A 139 -2.98 -14.61 -6.83
N ARG A 140 -3.99 -15.50 -6.77
CA ARG A 140 -4.66 -15.88 -5.52
C ARG A 140 -3.69 -16.48 -4.52
N MET A 141 -2.78 -17.35 -4.96
CA MET A 141 -1.78 -17.97 -4.11
C MET A 141 -0.79 -16.94 -3.55
N VAL A 142 -0.31 -16.02 -4.39
CA VAL A 142 0.58 -14.92 -3.97
C VAL A 142 -0.10 -14.02 -2.94
N GLU A 143 -1.37 -13.68 -3.15
CA GLU A 143 -2.16 -12.89 -2.20
C GLU A 143 -2.37 -13.63 -0.88
N TYR A 144 -2.74 -14.92 -0.93
CA TYR A 144 -2.93 -15.78 0.25
C TYR A 144 -1.67 -15.82 1.13
N TYR A 145 -0.49 -15.99 0.54
CA TYR A 145 0.77 -16.02 1.27
C TYR A 145 1.31 -14.64 1.65
N GLY A 146 0.57 -13.56 1.40
CA GLY A 146 1.02 -12.19 1.66
C GLY A 146 2.24 -11.78 0.82
N MET A 147 2.46 -12.44 -0.31
CA MET A 147 3.64 -12.28 -1.17
C MET A 147 3.45 -11.20 -2.25
N SER A 148 2.33 -10.47 -2.27
CA SER A 148 2.02 -9.48 -3.31
C SER A 148 3.14 -8.45 -3.51
N LEU A 149 3.62 -7.81 -2.44
CA LEU A 149 4.75 -6.87 -2.53
C LEU A 149 6.12 -7.58 -2.59
N GLY A 150 6.19 -8.87 -2.27
CA GLY A 150 7.40 -9.68 -2.45
C GLY A 150 7.65 -10.04 -3.92
N VAL A 151 6.57 -10.28 -4.67
CA VAL A 151 6.61 -10.64 -6.10
C VAL A 151 6.41 -9.42 -7.00
N TYR A 152 5.36 -8.63 -6.74
CA TYR A 152 4.97 -7.45 -7.51
C TYR A 152 5.39 -6.17 -6.78
N GLN A 153 6.70 -5.95 -6.73
CA GLN A 153 7.27 -4.80 -6.05
C GLN A 153 6.90 -3.48 -6.71
N VAL A 154 6.59 -2.50 -5.88
CA VAL A 154 6.34 -1.13 -6.30
C VAL A 154 7.35 -0.17 -5.68
N GLY A 155 7.62 0.91 -6.39
CA GLY A 155 8.43 2.03 -5.95
C GLY A 155 7.65 3.34 -6.04
N VAL A 156 8.04 4.31 -5.21
CA VAL A 156 7.58 5.68 -5.33
C VAL A 156 8.56 6.46 -6.19
N TYR A 157 8.06 7.05 -7.25
CA TYR A 157 8.82 7.82 -8.22
C TYR A 157 8.42 9.29 -8.17
N GLN A 158 9.39 10.20 -8.20
CA GLN A 158 9.13 11.61 -8.44
C GLN A 158 8.89 11.84 -9.94
N LEU A 159 7.77 12.48 -10.30
CA LEU A 159 7.51 12.87 -11.68
C LEU A 159 8.39 14.06 -12.06
N ALA A 160 8.98 13.98 -13.25
CA ALA A 160 9.54 15.16 -13.92
C ALA A 160 8.42 16.01 -14.53
N SER A 161 8.72 17.27 -14.86
CA SER A 161 7.76 18.23 -15.44
C SER A 161 7.16 17.78 -16.78
N ASN A 162 7.82 16.87 -17.49
CA ASN A 162 7.29 16.23 -18.69
C ASN A 162 6.22 15.16 -18.39
N GLY A 163 5.89 14.93 -17.12
CA GLY A 163 4.91 13.94 -16.70
C GLY A 163 5.43 12.51 -16.55
N VAL A 164 6.72 12.30 -16.79
CA VAL A 164 7.33 10.97 -16.75
C VAL A 164 7.94 10.72 -15.36
N PRO A 165 7.63 9.58 -14.73
CA PRO A 165 8.33 9.10 -13.53
C PRO A 165 9.84 9.05 -13.79
N SER A 166 10.62 9.83 -13.04
CA SER A 166 12.03 10.08 -13.37
C SER A 166 13.02 9.52 -12.35
N THR A 167 12.66 9.57 -11.06
CA THR A 167 13.59 9.28 -9.96
C THR A 167 12.90 8.42 -8.92
N LEU A 168 13.44 7.23 -8.65
CA LEU A 168 13.00 6.38 -7.54
C LEU A 168 13.42 7.06 -6.21
N VAL A 169 12.45 7.34 -5.34
CA VAL A 169 12.69 8.04 -4.06
C VAL A 169 12.40 7.19 -2.83
N ALA A 170 11.57 6.15 -2.97
CA ALA A 170 11.25 5.22 -1.89
C ALA A 170 10.76 3.89 -2.46
N SER A 171 10.84 2.81 -1.68
CA SER A 171 10.34 1.48 -2.06
C SER A 171 10.06 0.65 -0.80
N HIS A 172 9.42 -0.50 -0.96
CA HIS A 172 9.19 -1.43 0.14
C HIS A 172 10.50 -1.75 0.90
N PRO A 173 10.49 -1.81 2.25
CA PRO A 173 9.32 -1.65 3.13
C PRO A 173 8.97 -0.18 3.46
N ASP A 174 9.89 0.75 3.22
CA ASP A 174 9.77 2.14 3.66
C ASP A 174 9.35 3.08 2.53
N PHE A 175 8.04 3.27 2.36
CA PHE A 175 7.48 4.20 1.37
C PHE A 175 7.42 5.66 1.88
N GLU A 176 8.47 6.11 2.58
CA GLU A 176 8.56 7.47 3.08
C GLU A 176 9.10 8.42 2.01
N VAL A 177 8.35 9.49 1.71
CA VAL A 177 8.75 10.52 0.75
C VAL A 177 9.07 11.81 1.47
N ARG A 178 10.20 12.43 1.09
CA ARG A 178 10.60 13.76 1.55
C ARG A 178 10.82 14.68 0.36
N ALA A 179 9.94 15.67 0.20
CA ALA A 179 10.11 16.69 -0.82
C ALA A 179 11.27 17.63 -0.47
N GLY A 180 12.11 17.94 -1.47
CA GLY A 180 13.29 18.79 -1.35
C GLY A 180 13.01 20.29 -1.19
N GLY A 181 11.83 20.67 -0.73
CA GLY A 181 11.42 22.07 -0.50
C GLY A 181 10.48 22.65 -1.56
N ASP A 182 10.48 22.11 -2.77
CA ASP A 182 9.55 22.49 -3.85
C ASP A 182 8.29 21.62 -3.85
N PHE A 183 7.22 22.15 -4.44
CA PHE A 183 6.00 21.37 -4.69
C PHE A 183 6.30 20.33 -5.76
N SER A 184 6.09 19.06 -5.43
CA SER A 184 6.44 17.93 -6.30
C SER A 184 5.36 16.86 -6.26
N THR A 185 5.22 16.14 -7.37
CA THR A 185 4.32 14.99 -7.47
C THR A 185 5.11 13.70 -7.46
N TYR A 186 4.62 12.76 -6.65
CA TYR A 186 5.17 11.42 -6.48
C TYR A 186 4.12 10.40 -6.84
N CYS A 187 4.48 9.35 -7.58
CA CYS A 187 3.56 8.29 -7.97
C CYS A 187 4.06 6.92 -7.55
N LEU A 188 3.14 6.04 -7.16
CA LEU A 188 3.43 4.66 -6.81
C LEU A 188 3.25 3.78 -8.04
N GLN A 189 4.30 3.07 -8.45
CA GLN A 189 4.34 2.30 -9.70
C GLN A 189 5.17 1.01 -9.59
N PRO A 190 4.99 0.04 -10.51
CA PRO A 190 5.85 -1.14 -10.60
C PRO A 190 7.34 -0.78 -10.63
N LEU A 191 8.12 -1.42 -9.77
CA LEU A 191 9.55 -1.19 -9.69
C LEU A 191 10.22 -1.60 -11.02
N GLU A 192 10.96 -0.67 -11.61
CA GLU A 192 11.62 -0.84 -12.92
C GLU A 192 10.67 -1.26 -14.06
N ASN A 193 9.36 -0.98 -13.96
CA ASN A 193 8.35 -1.37 -14.95
C ASN A 193 8.31 -2.89 -15.23
N ARG A 194 8.60 -3.72 -14.23
CA ARG A 194 8.75 -5.19 -14.39
C ARG A 194 7.45 -5.98 -14.40
N HIS A 195 6.33 -5.36 -14.07
CA HIS A 195 5.01 -5.98 -14.12
C HIS A 195 3.93 -4.96 -14.43
N ARG A 196 2.73 -5.46 -14.75
CA ARG A 196 1.55 -4.64 -15.06
C ARG A 196 0.44 -4.73 -14.02
N MET A 197 0.74 -5.24 -12.82
CA MET A 197 -0.19 -5.18 -11.70
C MET A 197 -0.44 -3.71 -11.32
N TYR A 198 -1.69 -3.25 -11.48
CA TYR A 198 -2.09 -1.90 -11.09
C TYR A 198 -2.54 -1.88 -9.65
N ILE A 199 -2.28 -0.76 -9.00
CA ILE A 199 -2.73 -0.54 -7.63
C ILE A 199 -4.21 -0.16 -7.68
N LYS A 200 -4.99 -0.85 -6.87
CA LYS A 200 -6.43 -0.70 -6.75
C LYS A 200 -6.80 0.21 -5.59
N SER A 201 -6.07 0.07 -4.48
CA SER A 201 -6.32 0.79 -3.24
C SER A 201 -5.00 1.16 -2.59
N PHE A 202 -4.93 2.34 -1.96
CA PHE A 202 -3.75 2.77 -1.22
C PHE A 202 -4.09 3.67 -0.03
N GLU A 203 -3.18 3.74 0.93
CA GLU A 203 -3.27 4.57 2.11
C GLU A 203 -2.06 5.51 2.25
N VAL A 204 -2.34 6.75 2.65
CA VAL A 204 -1.31 7.77 2.90
C VAL A 204 -1.55 8.40 4.25
N LYS A 205 -0.51 8.43 5.07
CA LYS A 205 -0.49 9.21 6.30
C LYS A 205 -0.16 10.67 5.98
N VAL A 206 -1.05 11.55 6.41
CA VAL A 206 -0.97 12.99 6.18
C VAL A 206 0.26 13.58 6.88
N PRO A 207 1.01 14.46 6.21
CA PRO A 207 2.16 15.16 6.80
C PRO A 207 1.84 15.82 8.15
N ALA A 208 2.80 15.82 9.07
CA ALA A 208 2.64 16.44 10.39
C ALA A 208 2.57 17.99 10.34
N LYS A 209 3.09 18.60 9.26
CA LYS A 209 3.03 20.06 9.06
C LYS A 209 1.78 20.43 8.26
N LYS A 210 1.07 21.44 8.74
CA LYS A 210 -0.08 22.03 8.04
C LYS A 210 0.38 22.51 6.66
N SER A 211 -0.29 22.05 5.62
CA SER A 211 0.02 22.42 4.24
C SER A 211 -0.19 23.92 4.02
N ASP A 212 0.66 24.54 3.20
CA ASP A 212 0.45 25.92 2.73
C ASP A 212 -0.80 25.97 1.85
N SER A 213 -1.63 27.00 2.00
CA SER A 213 -2.83 27.20 1.17
C SER A 213 -2.50 27.41 -0.31
N ARG A 214 -1.28 27.86 -0.63
CA ARG A 214 -0.78 28.00 -2.01
C ARG A 214 -0.26 26.69 -2.61
N SER A 215 -0.02 25.67 -1.79
CA SER A 215 0.51 24.37 -2.22
C SER A 215 -0.12 23.28 -1.37
N PRO A 216 -1.43 23.03 -1.53
CA PRO A 216 -2.12 22.03 -0.74
C PRO A 216 -1.52 20.65 -1.02
N THR A 217 -1.31 19.88 0.04
CA THR A 217 -1.07 18.44 -0.10
C THR A 217 -2.29 17.85 -0.78
N GLN A 218 -2.05 17.03 -1.78
CA GLN A 218 -3.07 16.38 -2.58
C GLN A 218 -2.73 14.90 -2.64
N VAL A 219 -3.68 14.04 -2.30
CA VAL A 219 -3.51 12.58 -2.41
C VAL A 219 -4.60 12.06 -3.32
N GLY A 220 -4.23 11.28 -4.34
CA GLY A 220 -5.21 10.69 -5.21
C GLY A 220 -4.62 9.90 -6.36
N TRP A 221 -5.18 10.09 -7.54
CA TRP A 221 -4.90 9.25 -8.69
C TRP A 221 -4.74 10.10 -9.94
N MET A 222 -3.85 9.65 -10.82
CA MET A 222 -3.79 10.11 -12.20
C MET A 222 -3.98 8.93 -13.15
N ARG A 223 -4.50 9.18 -14.34
CA ARG A 223 -4.49 8.19 -15.41
C ARG A 223 -3.07 8.03 -15.97
N GLU A 224 -2.67 6.79 -16.21
CA GLU A 224 -1.40 6.49 -16.87
C GLU A 224 -1.24 7.25 -18.20
N GLY A 225 -0.02 7.75 -18.46
CA GLY A 225 0.32 8.53 -19.65
C GLY A 225 -0.09 10.01 -19.60
N HIS A 226 -0.74 10.47 -18.54
CA HIS A 226 -1.28 11.84 -18.43
C HIS A 226 -0.60 12.69 -17.34
N GLY A 227 0.56 12.26 -16.83
CA GLY A 227 1.26 12.95 -15.75
C GLY A 227 1.66 14.40 -16.06
N SER A 228 1.83 14.76 -17.33
CA SER A 228 2.23 16.12 -17.74
C SER A 228 1.16 17.16 -17.39
N TYR A 229 -0.12 16.76 -17.40
CA TYR A 229 -1.22 17.64 -17.03
C TYR A 229 -1.19 18.08 -15.57
N LEU A 230 -0.47 17.37 -14.69
CA LEU A 230 -0.34 17.73 -13.28
C LEU A 230 0.53 18.99 -13.08
N PHE A 231 1.33 19.37 -14.07
CA PHE A 231 2.18 20.56 -14.06
C PHE A 231 1.56 21.76 -14.79
N ASN A 232 0.34 21.58 -15.35
CA ASN A 232 -0.39 22.66 -16.01
C ASN A 232 -1.07 23.53 -14.95
N ARG A 233 -0.35 24.53 -14.47
CA ARG A 233 -0.86 25.48 -13.49
C ARG A 233 -2.09 26.22 -14.01
N LYS A 234 -3.18 26.15 -13.24
CA LYS A 234 -4.44 26.84 -13.54
C LYS A 234 -4.35 28.34 -13.27
N SER A 235 -5.35 29.10 -13.76
CA SER A 235 -5.43 30.54 -13.57
C SER A 235 -5.54 30.99 -12.10
N ASP A 236 -6.13 30.15 -11.25
CA ASP A 236 -6.18 30.34 -9.79
C ASP A 236 -4.87 29.96 -9.08
N GLY A 237 -3.85 29.55 -9.84
CA GLY A 237 -2.53 29.17 -9.34
C GLY A 237 -2.42 27.73 -8.86
N THR A 238 -3.48 26.92 -8.94
CA THR A 238 -3.50 25.52 -8.51
C THR A 238 -2.86 24.58 -9.55
N GLU A 239 -2.21 23.53 -9.06
CA GLU A 239 -1.56 22.48 -9.86
C GLU A 239 -1.47 21.18 -9.05
N GLY A 240 -1.02 20.08 -9.67
CA GLY A 240 -0.86 18.78 -9.03
C GLY A 240 -2.04 17.82 -9.21
N VAL A 241 -1.99 16.68 -8.51
CA VAL A 241 -3.00 15.62 -8.60
C VAL A 241 -4.38 16.13 -8.17
N GLY A 242 -5.40 15.76 -8.94
CA GLY A 242 -6.77 16.25 -8.82
C GLY A 242 -7.03 17.50 -9.65
N TYR A 243 -6.04 18.37 -9.87
CA TYR A 243 -6.20 19.58 -10.66
C TYR A 243 -5.88 19.41 -12.13
N GLY A 244 -4.87 18.60 -12.45
CA GLY A 244 -4.57 18.24 -13.83
C GLY A 244 -5.67 17.39 -14.47
N ASN A 245 -5.78 17.44 -15.79
CA ASN A 245 -6.69 16.58 -16.53
C ASN A 245 -6.40 15.09 -16.26
N TYR A 246 -7.44 14.27 -16.30
CA TYR A 246 -7.38 12.84 -16.00
C TYR A 246 -6.81 12.52 -14.61
N SER A 247 -7.14 13.34 -13.61
CA SER A 247 -6.78 13.10 -12.22
C SER A 247 -7.90 13.43 -11.24
N VAL A 248 -7.86 12.78 -10.08
CA VAL A 248 -8.75 13.02 -8.94
C VAL A 248 -7.94 12.99 -7.65
N ALA A 249 -8.19 13.90 -6.72
CA ALA A 249 -7.49 13.90 -5.44
C ALA A 249 -8.33 14.46 -4.30
N TRP A 250 -7.97 14.07 -3.09
CA TRP A 250 -8.30 14.81 -1.88
C TRP A 250 -7.38 16.02 -1.72
N ASP A 251 -7.96 17.20 -1.52
CA ASP A 251 -7.26 18.43 -1.17
C ASP A 251 -7.33 18.65 0.35
N PHE A 252 -6.17 18.57 1.01
CA PHE A 252 -6.08 18.66 2.46
C PHE A 252 -6.31 20.06 3.03
N VAL A 253 -6.11 21.12 2.25
CA VAL A 253 -6.33 22.49 2.71
C VAL A 253 -7.81 22.83 2.63
N ARG A 254 -8.45 22.44 1.52
CA ARG A 254 -9.85 22.75 1.26
C ARG A 254 -10.82 21.70 1.80
N SER A 255 -10.34 20.57 2.33
CA SER A 255 -11.17 19.48 2.88
C SER A 255 -12.23 19.00 1.87
N GLY A 256 -11.78 18.60 0.68
CA GLY A 256 -12.69 18.10 -0.33
C GLY A 256 -12.00 17.37 -1.46
N ILE A 257 -12.80 16.89 -2.40
CA ILE A 257 -12.34 16.15 -3.58
C ILE A 257 -12.21 17.12 -4.75
N VAL A 258 -11.11 17.01 -5.49
CA VAL A 258 -10.86 17.73 -6.72
C VAL A 258 -10.84 16.71 -7.87
N VAL A 259 -11.69 16.91 -8.88
CA VAL A 259 -11.73 16.09 -10.09
C VAL A 259 -11.42 16.98 -11.30
N GLN A 260 -10.26 16.80 -11.92
CA GLN A 260 -9.80 17.62 -13.05
C GLN A 260 -9.91 19.14 -12.78
N GLY A 261 -9.68 19.51 -11.52
CA GLY A 261 -9.76 20.84 -10.93
C GLY A 261 -11.17 21.38 -10.68
N GLN A 262 -12.21 20.57 -10.82
CA GLN A 262 -13.53 20.86 -10.24
C GLN A 262 -13.51 20.42 -8.77
N PHE A 263 -13.75 21.35 -7.85
CA PHE A 263 -13.72 21.08 -6.41
C PHE A 263 -15.13 20.79 -5.87
N THR A 264 -15.23 19.72 -5.09
CA THR A 264 -16.41 19.34 -4.33
C THR A 264 -16.04 19.33 -2.85
N GLU A 265 -16.65 20.22 -2.08
CA GLU A 265 -16.49 20.25 -0.62
C GLU A 265 -17.07 18.97 -0.01
N VAL A 266 -16.34 18.39 0.96
CA VAL A 266 -16.81 17.23 1.70
C VAL A 266 -17.07 17.68 3.15
N PRO A 267 -18.35 17.94 3.51
CA PRO A 267 -18.68 18.49 4.81
C PRO A 267 -18.29 17.53 5.93
N ASN A 268 -17.84 18.10 7.06
CA ASN A 268 -17.43 17.37 8.27
C ASN A 268 -16.21 16.44 8.13
N ALA A 269 -15.50 16.48 7.00
CA ALA A 269 -14.24 15.77 6.83
C ALA A 269 -13.05 16.61 7.35
N SER A 270 -12.91 16.68 8.68
CA SER A 270 -11.74 17.34 9.28
C SER A 270 -10.52 16.43 9.19
N VAL A 271 -9.54 16.79 8.37
CA VAL A 271 -8.24 16.11 8.38
C VAL A 271 -7.32 16.82 9.37
N LYS A 272 -6.67 16.06 10.25
CA LYS A 272 -5.64 16.55 11.17
C LYS A 272 -4.26 16.05 10.73
N ALA A 273 -3.21 16.70 11.24
CA ALA A 273 -1.86 16.20 11.12
C ALA A 273 -1.80 14.74 11.61
N GLY A 274 -1.28 13.84 10.77
CA GLY A 274 -1.21 12.41 11.07
C GLY A 274 -2.49 11.60 10.84
N SER A 275 -3.58 12.21 10.36
CA SER A 275 -4.72 11.46 9.82
C SER A 275 -4.26 10.53 8.69
N VAL A 276 -5.01 9.46 8.47
CA VAL A 276 -4.79 8.53 7.36
C VAL A 276 -5.89 8.72 6.35
N ILE A 277 -5.51 8.93 5.09
CA ILE A 277 -6.43 8.88 3.97
C ILE A 277 -6.29 7.55 3.28
N ARG A 278 -7.42 6.86 3.09
CA ARG A 278 -7.50 5.64 2.31
C ARG A 278 -8.30 5.92 1.08
N CYS A 279 -7.77 5.52 -0.06
CA CYS A 279 -8.51 5.56 -1.31
C CYS A 279 -8.59 4.17 -1.91
N GLU A 280 -9.81 3.73 -2.17
CA GLU A 280 -10.12 2.39 -2.69
C GLU A 280 -10.66 2.46 -4.11
N ASP A 281 -10.58 1.33 -4.79
CA ASP A 281 -11.19 1.11 -6.09
C ASP A 281 -10.83 2.20 -7.12
N ARG A 282 -9.57 2.63 -7.15
CA ARG A 282 -9.05 3.62 -8.12
C ARG A 282 -9.74 4.99 -8.03
N GLY A 283 -10.11 5.42 -6.82
CA GLY A 283 -10.76 6.71 -6.59
C GLY A 283 -12.26 6.66 -6.40
N ASN A 284 -12.87 5.47 -6.38
CA ASN A 284 -14.32 5.35 -6.22
C ASN A 284 -14.78 5.54 -4.77
N SER A 285 -13.93 5.26 -3.78
CA SER A 285 -14.26 5.37 -2.35
C SER A 285 -13.10 6.00 -1.58
N TRP A 286 -13.43 6.94 -0.69
CA TRP A 286 -12.47 7.73 0.07
C TRP A 286 -12.80 7.67 1.54
N TYR A 287 -11.83 7.30 2.36
CA TYR A 287 -11.96 7.21 3.80
C TYR A 287 -10.94 8.10 4.49
N ILE A 288 -11.35 8.69 5.61
CA ILE A 288 -10.48 9.44 6.51
C ILE A 288 -10.57 8.80 7.88
N ASP A 289 -9.42 8.38 8.41
CA ASP A 289 -9.32 7.73 9.72
C ASP A 289 -10.33 6.57 9.88
N GLY A 290 -10.54 5.81 8.78
CA GLY A 290 -11.45 4.66 8.69
C GLY A 290 -12.91 4.98 8.37
N SER A 291 -13.31 6.25 8.33
CA SER A 291 -14.69 6.65 8.01
C SER A 291 -14.85 6.98 6.53
N LEU A 292 -15.84 6.40 5.85
CA LEU A 292 -16.15 6.71 4.45
C LEU A 292 -16.70 8.14 4.34
N VAL A 293 -16.05 8.99 3.55
CA VAL A 293 -16.39 10.42 3.42
C VAL A 293 -16.85 10.81 2.02
N ALA A 294 -16.38 10.12 0.98
CA ALA A 294 -16.81 10.36 -0.39
C ALA A 294 -16.87 9.05 -1.20
N SER A 295 -17.86 8.93 -2.09
CA SER A 295 -18.01 7.78 -2.97
C SER A 295 -18.69 8.14 -4.30
N THR A 296 -18.43 7.35 -5.33
CA THR A 296 -19.19 7.41 -6.59
C THR A 296 -20.58 6.76 -6.49
N GLN A 297 -20.81 6.00 -5.43
CA GLN A 297 -22.12 5.41 -5.12
C GLN A 297 -22.87 6.30 -4.13
N SER A 298 -24.16 6.53 -4.39
CA SER A 298 -25.01 7.32 -3.51
C SER A 298 -25.22 6.61 -2.16
N GLN A 299 -24.82 7.26 -1.07
CA GLN A 299 -25.00 6.77 0.29
C GLN A 299 -25.36 7.91 1.24
N LYS A 300 -26.07 7.58 2.33
CA LYS A 300 -26.49 8.58 3.32
C LYS A 300 -25.27 9.16 4.04
N ASN A 301 -25.19 10.48 4.14
CA ASN A 301 -24.10 11.22 4.80
C ASN A 301 -22.70 11.03 4.19
N VAL A 302 -22.60 10.57 2.94
CA VAL A 302 -21.35 10.44 2.19
C VAL A 302 -21.41 11.38 0.99
N ALA A 303 -20.34 12.13 0.73
CA ALA A 303 -20.29 13.03 -0.42
C ALA A 303 -20.30 12.24 -1.73
N LEU A 304 -21.27 12.54 -2.61
CA LEU A 304 -21.35 11.93 -3.94
C LEU A 304 -20.34 12.61 -4.87
N ILE A 305 -19.45 11.83 -5.48
CA ILE A 305 -18.47 12.31 -6.45
C ILE A 305 -18.65 11.64 -7.82
N SER A 306 -18.24 12.32 -8.89
CA SER A 306 -18.23 11.75 -10.24
C SER A 306 -16.82 11.79 -10.81
N ILE A 307 -16.29 10.63 -11.15
CA ILE A 307 -14.94 10.46 -11.74
C ILE A 307 -14.99 9.84 -13.14
N SER A 308 -16.19 9.71 -13.74
CA SER A 308 -16.35 9.11 -15.07
C SER A 308 -15.53 9.82 -16.14
N SER A 309 -15.41 11.15 -16.03
CA SER A 309 -14.60 11.99 -16.92
C SER A 309 -13.10 11.76 -16.80
N VAL A 310 -12.62 11.13 -15.72
CA VAL A 310 -11.19 10.82 -15.52
C VAL A 310 -10.77 9.60 -16.34
N GLY A 311 -11.68 8.65 -16.56
CA GLY A 311 -11.36 7.35 -17.17
C GLY A 311 -10.55 6.47 -16.22
N VAL A 312 -11.25 5.71 -15.37
CA VAL A 312 -10.68 4.94 -14.24
C VAL A 312 -9.87 3.69 -14.61
N ASN A 313 -9.48 3.54 -15.87
CA ASN A 313 -8.61 2.46 -16.32
C ASN A 313 -7.15 2.87 -16.17
N ASN A 314 -6.30 1.97 -15.68
CA ASN A 314 -4.86 2.19 -15.47
C ASN A 314 -4.57 3.44 -14.62
N MET A 315 -5.22 3.54 -13.47
CA MET A 315 -5.00 4.63 -12.52
C MET A 315 -3.73 4.39 -11.73
N ILE A 316 -2.96 5.44 -11.52
CA ILE A 316 -1.70 5.45 -10.78
C ILE A 316 -1.88 6.29 -9.52
N PRO A 317 -1.68 5.72 -8.31
CA PRO A 317 -1.67 6.49 -7.07
C PRO A 317 -0.61 7.59 -7.11
N CYS A 318 -1.01 8.81 -6.73
CA CYS A 318 -0.15 9.97 -6.72
C CYS A 318 -0.34 10.82 -5.47
N VAL A 319 0.72 11.50 -5.06
CA VAL A 319 0.69 12.52 -4.02
C VAL A 319 1.44 13.74 -4.52
N SER A 320 0.81 14.90 -4.52
CA SER A 320 1.46 16.18 -4.78
C SER A 320 1.59 16.93 -3.46
N LEU A 321 2.81 17.29 -3.07
CA LEU A 321 3.03 17.96 -1.79
C LEU A 321 4.31 18.80 -1.75
N LYS A 322 4.38 19.65 -0.72
CA LYS A 322 5.61 20.29 -0.25
C LYS A 322 5.83 19.87 1.21
N GLY A 323 6.66 18.85 1.43
CA GLY A 323 6.93 18.32 2.78
C GLY A 323 7.22 16.83 2.81
N LYS A 324 6.83 16.16 3.89
CA LYS A 324 7.03 14.72 4.11
C LYS A 324 5.69 13.99 4.15
N CYS A 325 5.52 12.95 3.34
CA CYS A 325 4.39 12.02 3.44
C CYS A 325 4.90 10.59 3.53
N GLU A 326 4.03 9.70 3.97
CA GLU A 326 4.35 8.28 4.05
C GLU A 326 3.17 7.48 3.52
N PHE A 327 3.43 6.60 2.55
CA PHE A 327 2.46 5.60 2.15
C PHE A 327 2.54 4.47 3.18
N LYS A 328 1.45 4.23 3.90
CA LYS A 328 1.42 3.23 4.98
C LYS A 328 0.21 2.36 4.75
N THR A 329 0.32 1.09 5.05
CA THR A 329 -0.79 0.23 5.48
C THR A 329 -1.54 -0.60 4.44
N THR A 330 -1.76 -0.19 3.19
CA THR A 330 -2.40 -1.12 2.23
C THR A 330 -2.03 -0.77 0.79
N ILE A 331 -1.49 -1.70 0.02
CA ILE A 331 -1.37 -1.60 -1.45
C ILE A 331 -2.06 -2.84 -2.01
N GLU A 332 -3.30 -2.67 -2.44
CA GLU A 332 -4.04 -3.74 -3.10
C GLU A 332 -3.78 -3.68 -4.60
N PHE A 333 -3.63 -4.83 -5.23
CA PHE A 333 -3.49 -4.90 -6.69
C PHE A 333 -4.82 -5.26 -7.35
N HIS A 334 -4.95 -4.87 -8.61
CA HIS A 334 -5.95 -5.36 -9.53
C HIS A 334 -5.27 -6.13 -10.66
N TYR A 335 -5.79 -7.33 -10.92
CA TYR A 335 -5.34 -8.24 -11.96
C TYR A 335 -5.78 -7.77 -13.35
N VAL A 336 -4.84 -7.68 -14.29
CA VAL A 336 -5.08 -7.24 -15.69
C VAL A 336 -5.25 -8.41 -16.65
#